data_AF-A0AAW4BEH4-F1
#
_entry.id   AF-A0AAW4BEH4-F1
#
_cell.length_a   1.000
_cell.length_b   1.000
_cell.length_c   1.000
_cell.angle_alpha   90.00
_cell.angle_beta   90.00
_cell.angle_gamma   90.00
#
_symmetry.space_group_name_H-M   'P 1'
#
loop_
_entity.id
_entity.type
_entity.pdbx_description
1 polymer ?
#
loop_
_entity_poly.entity_id
_entity_poly.type
_entity_poly.pdbx_seq_one_letter_code
_entity_poly.pdbx_strand_id
1 'polypeptide(L)'
;MTQEGYITRDIGKADDLAYYLAGDSRFSKQTMAIPENVATVYFGEAIRIVEHLHEDRHLISRLYKEFINQVKLRGRNEEKIKVATKQTYKKIGYFPNIELDHTGIWLASVRGACYTVISAFSGCRDAELRSFNLNSYQEKEYAGFSIPILNGFDTKPNKGGVKRAVSWVTIPAAKKAIELLWESYQFARDYWLDNSKKIVHEDERNLYLQDINSILVNFPVPSAINPKAGREAINNSLRNFVYSVGYKLTPEDIKEFNLLNPTRHSKLNVGEILIPHPHSFRRTFAVYLVRNKLASLLDLKYQFKHMNIAMTLWYSNQASVASYLDMMMDASLQAEISCESTAYMTDTLYYIYNEAETLAGPEGKRILSLRANAKSTIYLSRDEIAQQVQEGRLSIIEHPTGHCTNPSCDRICDMTICQYKVVTKEKAIELEKMRDRLITKYTKMDEAKVNQPNILSKFYFEIRSIEKVLDEHNLPYVKFSADISVTLL
;
A
#
# COMPACT_ATOMS: atom_id res chain seq x y z
N MET A 1 28.81 44.14 11.77
CA MET A 1 28.49 42.75 12.15
C MET A 1 26.97 42.65 12.31
N THR A 2 26.26 42.39 11.22
CA THR A 2 24.82 42.11 11.24
C THR A 2 24.64 40.64 11.59
N GLN A 3 24.14 40.37 12.80
CA GLN A 3 23.73 39.02 13.21
C GLN A 3 22.52 38.63 12.35
N GLU A 4 22.70 37.68 11.44
CA GLU A 4 21.60 36.99 10.77
C GLU A 4 20.88 36.13 11.81
N GLY A 5 19.87 36.70 12.46
CA GLY A 5 18.99 35.99 13.36
C GLY A 5 17.99 35.17 12.55
N TYR A 6 18.03 33.84 12.68
CA TYR A 6 16.98 32.97 12.17
C TYR A 6 15.64 33.38 12.81
N ILE A 7 14.61 33.60 11.98
CA ILE A 7 13.24 33.79 12.47
C ILE A 7 12.69 32.41 12.85
N THR A 8 12.90 31.98 14.09
CA THR A 8 12.15 30.86 14.66
C THR A 8 10.74 31.34 14.95
N ARG A 9 9.77 30.97 14.10
CA ARG A 9 8.35 31.11 14.42
C ARG A 9 7.95 29.97 15.34
N ASP A 10 7.88 30.25 16.64
CA ASP A 10 7.20 29.37 17.58
C ASP A 10 5.69 29.43 17.28
N ILE A 11 5.15 28.34 16.76
CA ILE A 11 3.72 28.23 16.43
C ILE A 11 2.91 27.90 17.70
N GLY A 12 3.54 27.79 18.86
CA GLY A 12 2.90 27.49 20.13
C GLY A 12 2.04 26.23 20.02
N LYS A 13 0.73 26.42 19.99
CA LYS A 13 -0.25 25.35 19.78
C LYS A 13 -0.50 25.10 18.28
N ALA A 14 0.45 24.44 17.64
CA ALA A 14 0.34 24.05 16.24
C ALA A 14 -0.98 23.29 15.93
N ASP A 15 -1.47 22.49 16.88
CA ASP A 15 -2.73 21.76 16.75
C ASP A 15 -3.95 22.69 16.67
N ASP A 16 -4.00 23.75 17.49
CA ASP A 16 -5.09 24.72 17.50
C ASP A 16 -5.10 25.54 16.19
N LEU A 17 -3.92 25.92 15.71
CA LEU A 17 -3.78 26.63 14.44
C LEU A 17 -4.18 25.74 13.25
N ALA A 18 -3.78 24.47 13.26
CA ALA A 18 -4.20 23.51 12.25
C ALA A 18 -5.73 23.32 12.26
N TYR A 19 -6.34 23.30 13.44
CA TYR A 19 -7.79 23.23 13.59
C TYR A 19 -8.51 24.47 13.04
N TYR A 20 -7.97 25.67 13.31
CA TYR A 20 -8.48 26.94 12.81
C TYR A 20 -8.37 27.04 11.28
N LEU A 21 -7.23 26.63 10.70
CA LEU A 21 -6.99 26.70 9.26
C LEU A 21 -7.75 25.64 8.45
N ALA A 22 -8.18 24.54 9.08
CA ALA A 22 -8.84 23.42 8.38
C ALA A 22 -10.29 23.70 7.94
N GLY A 23 -10.89 24.82 8.36
CA GLY A 23 -12.27 25.20 8.03
C GLY A 23 -13.34 24.29 8.67
N ASP A 24 -14.58 24.79 8.78
CA ASP A 24 -15.71 24.13 9.47
C ASP A 24 -16.28 22.87 8.77
N SER A 25 -15.50 22.24 7.89
CA SER A 25 -15.90 21.00 7.24
C SER A 25 -15.99 19.88 8.28
N ARG A 26 -17.16 19.24 8.40
CA ARG A 26 -17.35 18.09 9.30
C ARG A 26 -16.28 17.04 9.02
N PHE A 27 -15.30 16.88 9.92
CA PHE A 27 -14.25 15.89 9.81
C PHE A 27 -14.85 14.48 9.71
N SER A 28 -14.99 13.96 8.50
CA SER A 28 -15.23 12.55 8.26
C SER A 28 -13.96 11.80 8.67
N LYS A 29 -13.98 11.17 9.86
CA LYS A 29 -12.89 10.32 10.34
C LYS A 29 -12.54 9.30 9.25
N GLN A 30 -11.28 9.28 8.82
CA GLN A 30 -10.81 8.30 7.87
C GLN A 30 -11.05 6.89 8.41
N THR A 31 -11.28 5.92 7.53
CA THR A 31 -11.33 4.51 7.89
C THR A 31 -10.01 4.12 8.58
N MET A 32 -10.07 3.26 9.59
CA MET A 32 -8.85 2.81 10.27
C MET A 32 -8.05 1.83 9.41
N ALA A 33 -6.72 1.86 9.52
CA ALA A 33 -5.81 0.79 9.14
C ALA A 33 -5.50 -0.01 10.41
N ILE A 34 -5.45 -1.33 10.26
CA ILE A 34 -5.14 -2.26 11.36
C ILE A 34 -3.62 -2.22 11.58
N PRO A 35 -3.11 -2.21 12.82
CA PRO A 35 -1.67 -2.35 13.13
C PRO A 35 -1.10 -3.70 12.69
N GLU A 36 0.21 -3.77 12.48
CA GLU A 36 0.90 -4.92 11.90
C GLU A 36 0.76 -6.19 12.73
N ASN A 37 1.10 -6.13 14.02
CA ASN A 37 0.97 -7.29 14.90
C ASN A 37 -0.49 -7.78 14.99
N VAL A 38 -1.45 -6.85 15.08
CA VAL A 38 -2.87 -7.18 15.13
C VAL A 38 -3.31 -7.85 13.82
N ALA A 39 -2.88 -7.32 12.69
CA ALA A 39 -3.17 -7.90 11.37
C ALA A 39 -2.54 -9.28 11.22
N THR A 40 -1.29 -9.48 11.67
CA THR A 40 -0.60 -10.77 11.66
C THR A 40 -1.37 -11.82 12.45
N VAL A 41 -1.82 -11.48 13.67
CA VAL A 41 -2.61 -12.39 14.51
C VAL A 41 -3.97 -12.67 13.88
N TYR A 42 -4.72 -11.64 13.46
CA TYR A 42 -6.05 -11.83 12.90
C TYR A 42 -6.02 -12.57 11.56
N PHE A 43 -5.08 -12.25 10.67
CA PHE A 43 -5.01 -12.87 9.34
C PHE A 43 -4.45 -14.29 9.45
N GLY A 44 -3.45 -14.50 10.30
CA GLY A 44 -2.90 -15.83 10.58
C GLY A 44 -3.97 -16.77 11.15
N GLU A 45 -4.71 -16.31 12.16
CA GLU A 45 -5.78 -17.11 12.77
C GLU A 45 -6.96 -17.33 11.82
N ALA A 46 -7.31 -16.33 11.00
CA ALA A 46 -8.33 -16.50 9.98
C ALA A 46 -7.95 -17.57 8.94
N ILE A 47 -6.70 -17.57 8.47
CA ILE A 47 -6.16 -18.60 7.58
C ILE A 47 -6.20 -19.96 8.27
N ARG A 48 -5.71 -20.06 9.51
CA ARG A 48 -5.70 -21.31 10.29
C ARG A 48 -7.10 -21.91 10.42
N ILE A 49 -8.11 -21.10 10.76
CA ILE A 49 -9.51 -21.54 10.86
C ILE A 49 -10.02 -22.02 9.50
N VAL A 50 -9.75 -21.26 8.43
CA VAL A 50 -10.18 -21.62 7.08
C VAL A 50 -9.57 -22.94 6.66
N GLU A 51 -8.28 -23.16 6.85
CA GLU A 51 -7.60 -24.39 6.46
C GLU A 51 -8.05 -25.59 7.29
N HIS A 52 -8.21 -25.41 8.60
CA HIS A 52 -8.63 -26.47 9.51
C HIS A 52 -10.07 -26.93 9.25
N LEU A 53 -10.98 -26.00 8.97
CA LEU A 53 -12.41 -26.31 8.76
C LEU A 53 -12.77 -26.58 7.29
N HIS A 54 -11.85 -26.36 6.34
CA HIS A 54 -12.15 -26.49 4.91
C HIS A 54 -12.64 -27.90 4.55
N GLU A 55 -12.01 -28.96 5.03
CA GLU A 55 -12.43 -30.34 4.73
C GLU A 55 -13.80 -30.68 5.35
N ASP A 56 -14.12 -30.06 6.49
CA ASP A 56 -15.38 -30.27 7.22
C ASP A 56 -16.54 -29.40 6.70
N ARG A 57 -16.35 -28.59 5.65
CA ARG A 57 -17.35 -27.63 5.13
C ARG A 57 -18.72 -28.25 4.84
N HIS A 58 -18.76 -29.43 4.22
CA HIS A 58 -20.00 -30.15 3.96
C HIS A 58 -20.62 -30.73 5.23
N LEU A 59 -19.78 -31.17 6.18
CA LEU A 59 -20.23 -31.70 7.46
C LEU A 59 -20.91 -30.61 8.30
N ILE A 60 -20.31 -29.42 8.39
CA ILE A 60 -20.89 -28.24 9.06
C ILE A 60 -22.31 -28.01 8.57
N SER A 61 -22.50 -27.98 7.24
CA SER A 61 -23.80 -27.75 6.64
C SER A 61 -24.84 -28.83 6.97
N ARG A 62 -24.44 -30.11 6.93
CA ARG A 62 -25.32 -31.23 7.31
C ARG A 62 -25.72 -31.18 8.78
N LEU A 63 -24.77 -30.88 9.67
CA LEU A 63 -25.02 -30.75 11.11
C LEU A 63 -26.00 -29.60 11.39
N TYR A 64 -25.78 -28.41 10.82
CA TYR A 64 -26.68 -27.27 11.00
C TYR A 64 -28.06 -27.51 10.38
N LYS A 65 -28.16 -28.19 9.23
CA LYS A 65 -29.46 -28.60 8.63
C LYS A 65 -30.27 -29.45 9.60
N GLU A 66 -29.65 -30.49 10.15
CA GLU A 66 -30.32 -31.37 11.11
C GLU A 66 -30.66 -30.64 12.40
N PHE A 67 -29.72 -29.86 12.95
CA PHE A 67 -29.94 -29.06 14.15
C PHE A 67 -31.13 -28.12 14.01
N ILE A 68 -31.24 -27.38 12.91
CA ILE A 68 -32.37 -26.49 12.64
C ILE A 68 -33.68 -27.29 12.55
N ASN A 69 -33.68 -28.48 11.92
CA ASN A 69 -34.85 -29.33 11.88
C ASN A 69 -35.27 -29.80 13.28
N GLN A 70 -34.32 -30.22 14.11
CA GLN A 70 -34.58 -30.65 15.49
C GLN A 70 -35.10 -29.49 16.37
N VAL A 71 -34.58 -28.27 16.16
CA VAL A 71 -35.06 -27.04 16.84
C VAL A 71 -36.46 -26.66 16.37
N LYS A 72 -36.77 -26.76 15.06
CA LYS A 72 -38.12 -26.51 14.52
C LYS A 72 -39.15 -27.46 15.11
N LEU A 73 -38.79 -28.74 15.32
CA LEU A 73 -39.70 -29.75 15.89
C LEU A 73 -39.98 -29.53 17.37
N ARG A 74 -38.98 -29.12 18.17
CA ARG A 74 -39.12 -29.05 19.65
C ARG A 74 -39.49 -27.66 20.15
N GLY A 75 -39.02 -26.61 19.48
CA GLY A 75 -39.10 -25.22 19.91
C GLY A 75 -37.75 -24.66 20.37
N ARG A 76 -37.75 -23.37 20.73
CA ARG A 76 -36.53 -22.54 20.89
C ARG A 76 -36.12 -22.27 22.35
N ASN A 77 -36.73 -22.95 23.32
CA ASN A 77 -36.30 -22.81 24.71
C ASN A 77 -34.90 -23.43 24.89
N GLU A 78 -34.11 -22.93 25.83
CA GLU A 78 -32.73 -23.37 26.08
C GLU A 78 -32.63 -24.88 26.32
N GLU A 79 -33.52 -25.45 27.15
CA GLU A 79 -33.59 -26.90 27.38
C GLU A 79 -33.90 -27.67 26.09
N LYS A 80 -34.81 -27.15 25.27
CA LYS A 80 -35.22 -27.76 23.99
C LYS A 80 -34.09 -27.71 22.97
N ILE A 81 -33.29 -26.63 22.98
CA ILE A 81 -32.09 -26.50 22.16
C ILE A 81 -31.04 -27.51 22.59
N LYS A 82 -30.76 -27.66 23.89
CA LYS A 82 -29.85 -28.69 24.42
C LYS A 82 -30.25 -30.10 23.96
N VAL A 83 -31.55 -30.41 24.03
CA VAL A 83 -32.08 -31.69 23.52
C VAL A 83 -31.92 -31.79 22.00
N ALA A 84 -32.21 -30.74 21.24
CA ALA A 84 -32.03 -30.72 19.79
C ALA A 84 -30.57 -30.98 19.41
N THR A 85 -29.61 -30.31 20.04
CA THR A 85 -28.17 -30.51 19.86
C THR A 85 -27.76 -31.96 20.13
N LYS A 86 -28.21 -32.53 21.27
CA LYS A 86 -27.92 -33.93 21.62
C LYS A 86 -28.48 -34.91 20.58
N GLN A 87 -29.67 -34.66 20.05
CA GLN A 87 -30.27 -35.51 19.02
C GLN A 87 -29.55 -35.39 17.67
N THR A 88 -29.11 -34.18 17.31
CA THR A 88 -28.28 -33.97 16.12
C THR A 88 -26.97 -34.76 16.22
N TYR A 89 -26.26 -34.65 17.34
CA TYR A 89 -25.02 -35.41 17.55
C TYR A 89 -25.26 -36.92 17.63
N LYS A 90 -26.40 -37.38 18.18
CA LYS A 90 -26.77 -38.79 18.15
C LYS A 90 -26.97 -39.32 16.73
N LYS A 91 -27.47 -38.49 15.82
CA LYS A 91 -27.79 -38.88 14.44
C LYS A 91 -26.58 -38.82 13.50
N ILE A 92 -25.74 -37.79 13.63
CA ILE A 92 -24.64 -37.52 12.67
C ILE A 92 -23.27 -37.85 13.28
N GLY A 93 -23.13 -37.76 14.60
CA GLY A 93 -21.85 -37.85 15.32
C GLY A 93 -21.49 -36.55 16.02
N TYR A 94 -20.64 -36.64 17.04
CA TYR A 94 -20.08 -35.48 17.75
C TYR A 94 -18.72 -35.12 17.14
N PHE A 95 -18.52 -33.82 16.90
CA PHE A 95 -17.29 -33.29 16.32
C PHE A 95 -16.80 -32.14 17.19
N PRO A 96 -15.66 -32.28 17.89
CA PRO A 96 -15.22 -31.31 18.89
C PRO A 96 -14.91 -29.93 18.30
N ASN A 97 -14.59 -29.86 17.00
CA ASN A 97 -14.24 -28.61 16.31
C ASN A 97 -15.47 -27.85 15.78
N ILE A 98 -16.69 -28.40 15.89
CA ILE A 98 -17.92 -27.81 15.35
C ILE A 98 -18.92 -27.60 16.48
N GLU A 99 -19.14 -26.33 16.82
CA GLU A 99 -20.12 -25.95 17.84
C GLU A 99 -21.48 -25.66 17.20
N LEU A 100 -22.53 -26.33 17.69
CA LEU A 100 -23.89 -26.11 17.25
C LEU A 100 -24.60 -25.14 18.17
N ASP A 101 -24.91 -23.95 17.63
CA ASP A 101 -25.58 -22.90 18.38
C ASP A 101 -26.77 -22.33 17.60
N HIS A 102 -27.89 -22.13 18.30
CA HIS A 102 -29.12 -21.63 17.66
C HIS A 102 -29.02 -20.14 17.26
N THR A 103 -28.12 -19.40 17.91
CA THR A 103 -27.82 -18.00 17.64
C THR A 103 -26.99 -17.82 16.37
N GLY A 104 -26.28 -18.85 15.92
CA GLY A 104 -25.36 -18.79 14.80
C GLY A 104 -24.09 -17.96 15.06
N ILE A 105 -23.73 -17.70 16.32
CA ILE A 105 -22.51 -17.01 16.76
C ILE A 105 -21.27 -17.75 16.27
N TRP A 106 -21.21 -19.07 16.46
CA TRP A 106 -20.06 -19.87 16.01
C TRP A 106 -19.93 -19.80 14.49
N LEU A 107 -21.02 -20.05 13.77
CA LEU A 107 -21.03 -19.96 12.31
C LEU A 107 -20.71 -18.54 11.81
N ALA A 108 -21.16 -17.50 12.52
CA ALA A 108 -20.81 -16.11 12.24
C ALA A 108 -19.32 -15.84 12.51
N SER A 109 -18.69 -16.47 13.50
CA SER A 109 -17.24 -16.40 13.71
C SER A 109 -16.48 -17.01 12.53
N VAL A 110 -16.88 -18.22 12.08
CA VAL A 110 -16.30 -18.86 10.89
C VAL A 110 -16.46 -17.98 9.64
N ARG A 111 -17.65 -17.39 9.46
CA ARG A 111 -17.89 -16.39 8.40
C ARG A 111 -16.98 -15.17 8.53
N GLY A 112 -16.74 -14.69 9.74
CA GLY A 112 -15.81 -13.60 10.02
C GLY A 112 -14.37 -13.94 9.63
N ALA A 113 -13.91 -15.17 9.90
CA ALA A 113 -12.61 -15.67 9.47
C ALA A 113 -12.51 -15.73 7.94
N CYS A 114 -13.47 -16.36 7.25
CA CYS A 114 -13.49 -16.39 5.78
C CYS A 114 -13.51 -14.98 5.17
N TYR A 115 -14.31 -14.07 5.75
CA TYR A 115 -14.38 -12.68 5.31
C TYR A 115 -13.03 -11.98 5.46
N THR A 116 -12.35 -12.16 6.60
CA THR A 116 -11.01 -11.62 6.86
C THR A 116 -10.04 -12.07 5.78
N VAL A 117 -9.97 -13.36 5.46
CA VAL A 117 -9.07 -13.87 4.40
C VAL A 117 -9.42 -13.22 3.05
N ILE A 118 -10.68 -13.26 2.62
CA ILE A 118 -11.06 -12.74 1.30
C ILE A 118 -10.80 -11.22 1.23
N SER A 119 -11.20 -10.46 2.24
CA SER A 119 -11.11 -9.00 2.24
C SER A 119 -9.68 -8.49 2.45
N ALA A 120 -8.90 -9.12 3.33
CA ALA A 120 -7.53 -8.71 3.62
C ALA A 120 -6.59 -8.93 2.43
N PHE A 121 -6.77 -10.01 1.66
CA PHE A 121 -5.84 -10.36 0.56
C PHE A 121 -6.31 -9.91 -0.83
N SER A 122 -7.55 -9.44 -0.98
CA SER A 122 -8.03 -8.83 -2.23
C SER A 122 -8.20 -7.31 -2.15
N GLY A 123 -8.39 -6.78 -0.93
CA GLY A 123 -8.73 -5.38 -0.71
C GLY A 123 -10.10 -4.98 -1.30
N CYS A 124 -10.97 -5.92 -1.64
CA CYS A 124 -12.29 -5.65 -2.19
C CYS A 124 -13.23 -4.93 -1.20
N ARG A 125 -14.17 -4.14 -1.71
CA ARG A 125 -15.25 -3.53 -0.93
C ARG A 125 -16.28 -4.57 -0.51
N ASP A 126 -17.02 -4.27 0.55
CA ASP A 126 -18.14 -5.12 0.99
C ASP A 126 -19.17 -5.40 -0.12
N ALA A 127 -19.49 -4.41 -0.96
CA ALA A 127 -20.39 -4.59 -2.10
C ALA A 127 -19.78 -5.47 -3.21
N GLU A 128 -18.46 -5.45 -3.38
CA GLU A 128 -17.74 -6.28 -4.34
C GLU A 128 -17.72 -7.73 -3.86
N LEU A 129 -17.46 -7.98 -2.56
CA LEU A 129 -17.54 -9.31 -1.96
C LEU A 129 -18.92 -9.96 -2.11
N ARG A 130 -20.00 -9.16 -2.01
CA ARG A 130 -21.38 -9.65 -2.20
C ARG A 130 -21.64 -10.15 -3.61
N SER A 131 -20.86 -9.72 -4.59
CA SER A 131 -20.99 -10.16 -5.97
C SER A 131 -20.35 -11.54 -6.22
N PHE A 132 -19.53 -12.03 -5.30
CA PHE A 132 -18.86 -13.32 -5.45
C PHE A 132 -19.78 -14.49 -5.20
N ASN A 133 -19.49 -15.59 -5.90
CA ASN A 133 -20.13 -16.90 -5.77
C ASN A 133 -19.06 -18.01 -5.77
N LEU A 134 -19.48 -19.28 -5.74
CA LEU A 134 -18.56 -20.43 -5.73
C LEU A 134 -17.57 -20.43 -6.91
N ASN A 135 -18.00 -19.94 -8.09
CA ASN A 135 -17.21 -19.92 -9.32
C ASN A 135 -16.41 -18.61 -9.49
N SER A 136 -16.35 -17.76 -8.47
CA SER A 136 -15.62 -16.49 -8.56
C SER A 136 -14.11 -16.65 -8.54
N TYR A 137 -13.57 -17.78 -8.07
CA TYR A 137 -12.12 -18.01 -8.03
C TYR A 137 -11.62 -18.61 -9.35
N GLN A 138 -10.49 -18.09 -9.84
CA GLN A 138 -9.80 -18.58 -11.01
C GLN A 138 -8.28 -18.45 -10.82
N GLU A 139 -7.51 -19.39 -11.38
CA GLU A 139 -6.06 -19.25 -11.52
C GLU A 139 -5.71 -18.87 -12.96
N LYS A 140 -4.77 -17.96 -13.15
CA LYS A 140 -4.23 -17.60 -14.46
C LYS A 140 -2.73 -17.78 -14.45
N GLU A 141 -2.20 -18.47 -15.46
CA GLU A 141 -0.77 -18.54 -15.65
C GLU A 141 -0.23 -17.27 -16.31
N TYR A 142 0.82 -16.71 -15.71
CA TYR A 142 1.55 -15.59 -16.26
C TYR A 142 3.04 -15.75 -15.93
N ALA A 143 3.88 -15.73 -16.97
CA ALA A 143 5.33 -15.87 -16.84
C ALA A 143 5.78 -17.10 -16.02
N GLY A 144 5.06 -18.22 -16.12
CA GLY A 144 5.36 -19.46 -15.38
C GLY A 144 4.86 -19.49 -13.93
N PHE A 145 4.13 -18.45 -13.50
CA PHE A 145 3.50 -18.39 -12.18
C PHE A 145 1.97 -18.56 -12.29
N SER A 146 1.38 -19.38 -11.43
CA SER A 146 -0.08 -19.41 -11.26
C SER A 146 -0.52 -18.28 -10.33
N ILE A 147 -1.27 -17.32 -10.88
CA ILE A 147 -1.78 -16.15 -10.17
C ILE A 147 -3.25 -16.38 -9.79
N PRO A 148 -3.60 -16.35 -8.49
CA PRO A 148 -4.99 -16.43 -8.02
C PRO A 148 -5.75 -15.13 -8.30
N ILE A 149 -6.94 -15.26 -8.87
CA ILE A 149 -7.80 -14.13 -9.24
C ILE A 149 -9.24 -14.39 -8.78
N LEU A 150 -9.86 -13.36 -8.21
CA LEU A 150 -11.29 -13.32 -7.92
C LEU A 150 -12.01 -12.51 -8.98
N ASN A 151 -13.11 -13.05 -9.51
CA ASN A 151 -13.98 -12.43 -10.49
C ASN A 151 -15.33 -12.09 -9.85
N GLY A 152 -15.80 -10.86 -10.08
CA GLY A 152 -17.08 -10.39 -9.58
C GLY A 152 -17.56 -9.16 -10.33
N PHE A 153 -18.41 -8.36 -9.69
CA PHE A 153 -19.03 -7.19 -10.30
C PHE A 153 -18.77 -5.93 -9.48
N ASP A 154 -18.51 -4.82 -10.16
CA ASP A 154 -18.50 -3.48 -9.58
C ASP A 154 -19.58 -2.61 -10.25
N THR A 155 -20.24 -1.79 -9.43
CA THR A 155 -21.34 -0.90 -9.82
C THR A 155 -21.04 0.57 -9.57
N LYS A 156 -20.13 0.89 -8.64
CA LYS A 156 -19.91 2.27 -8.16
C LYS A 156 -19.24 3.22 -9.16
N PRO A 157 -18.17 2.83 -9.88
CA PRO A 157 -17.50 3.74 -10.82
C PRO A 157 -18.25 3.90 -12.14
N ASN A 158 -19.35 3.15 -12.34
CA ASN A 158 -20.05 3.10 -13.61
C ASN A 158 -21.23 4.08 -13.64
N LYS A 159 -21.29 4.91 -14.70
CA LYS A 159 -22.40 5.83 -14.94
C LYS A 159 -23.71 5.04 -14.98
N GLY A 160 -24.69 5.42 -14.16
CA GLY A 160 -25.99 4.73 -14.05
C GLY A 160 -26.00 3.45 -13.21
N GLY A 161 -24.92 3.11 -12.50
CA GLY A 161 -24.90 1.95 -11.59
C GLY A 161 -24.80 0.58 -12.30
N VAL A 162 -24.45 0.58 -13.59
CA VAL A 162 -24.35 -0.64 -14.40
C VAL A 162 -23.28 -1.59 -13.82
N LYS A 163 -23.63 -2.86 -13.63
CA LYS A 163 -22.71 -3.92 -13.18
C LYS A 163 -21.67 -4.19 -14.28
N ARG A 164 -20.38 -4.11 -13.96
CA ARG A 164 -19.29 -4.54 -14.85
C ARG A 164 -18.49 -5.66 -14.22
N ALA A 165 -18.17 -6.67 -15.02
CA ALA A 165 -17.28 -7.75 -14.61
C ALA A 165 -15.88 -7.18 -14.38
N VAL A 166 -15.31 -7.49 -13.21
CA VAL A 166 -13.99 -7.02 -12.78
C VAL A 166 -13.29 -8.13 -12.01
N SER A 167 -11.96 -8.02 -11.93
CA SER A 167 -11.13 -9.00 -11.28
C SER A 167 -10.15 -8.38 -10.28
N TRP A 168 -9.78 -9.17 -9.27
CA TRP A 168 -8.85 -8.84 -8.20
C TRP A 168 -7.82 -9.93 -8.01
N VAL A 169 -6.54 -9.57 -7.89
CA VAL A 169 -5.49 -10.53 -7.53
C VAL A 169 -5.61 -10.86 -6.04
N THR A 170 -5.38 -12.11 -5.66
CA THR A 170 -5.46 -12.60 -4.27
C THR A 170 -4.47 -13.73 -4.00
N ILE A 171 -4.59 -14.39 -2.85
CA ILE A 171 -3.83 -15.58 -2.46
C ILE A 171 -4.65 -16.88 -2.61
N PRO A 172 -4.01 -18.06 -2.70
CA PRO A 172 -4.72 -19.34 -2.81
C PRO A 172 -5.69 -19.65 -1.65
N ALA A 173 -5.40 -19.17 -0.43
CA ALA A 173 -6.28 -19.35 0.72
C ALA A 173 -7.68 -18.74 0.52
N ALA A 174 -7.83 -17.76 -0.38
CA ALA A 174 -9.13 -17.20 -0.73
C ALA A 174 -10.07 -18.23 -1.38
N LYS A 175 -9.52 -19.21 -2.12
CA LYS A 175 -10.32 -20.32 -2.69
C LYS A 175 -10.97 -21.14 -1.58
N LYS A 176 -10.14 -21.61 -0.63
CA LYS A 176 -10.62 -22.37 0.54
C LYS A 176 -11.64 -21.57 1.35
N ALA A 177 -11.40 -20.27 1.54
CA ALA A 177 -12.33 -19.40 2.25
C ALA A 177 -13.69 -19.27 1.54
N ILE A 178 -13.70 -19.15 0.20
CA ILE A 178 -14.94 -19.09 -0.60
C ILE A 178 -15.69 -20.42 -0.52
N GLU A 179 -15.00 -21.55 -0.72
CA GLU A 179 -15.60 -22.88 -0.67
C GLU A 179 -16.18 -23.18 0.72
N LEU A 180 -15.40 -22.95 1.78
CA LEU A 180 -15.84 -23.12 3.16
C LEU A 180 -17.07 -22.25 3.45
N LEU A 181 -17.02 -20.96 3.10
CA LEU A 181 -18.12 -20.04 3.35
C LEU A 181 -19.38 -20.39 2.53
N TRP A 182 -19.20 -20.82 1.28
CA TRP A 182 -20.31 -21.19 0.41
C TRP A 182 -21.01 -22.45 0.91
N GLU A 183 -20.24 -23.51 1.12
CA GLU A 183 -20.75 -24.86 1.34
C GLU A 183 -21.20 -25.10 2.78
N SER A 184 -20.53 -24.49 3.77
CA SER A 184 -20.99 -24.53 5.16
C SER A 184 -22.37 -23.90 5.33
N TYR A 185 -22.74 -22.93 4.49
CA TYR A 185 -24.06 -22.28 4.45
C TYR A 185 -25.04 -22.92 3.46
N GLN A 186 -24.73 -24.08 2.86
CA GLN A 186 -25.62 -24.71 1.88
C GLN A 186 -27.02 -24.98 2.46
N PHE A 187 -27.14 -25.41 3.72
CA PHE A 187 -28.42 -25.59 4.40
C PHE A 187 -29.26 -24.29 4.47
N ALA A 188 -28.60 -23.14 4.60
CA ALA A 188 -29.26 -21.84 4.61
C ALA A 188 -29.74 -21.49 3.21
N ARG A 189 -28.91 -21.74 2.18
CA ARG A 189 -29.28 -21.54 0.77
C ARG A 189 -30.51 -22.38 0.40
N ASP A 190 -30.54 -23.66 0.77
CA ASP A 190 -31.70 -24.54 0.56
C ASP A 190 -32.96 -23.94 1.18
N TYR A 191 -32.86 -23.50 2.46
CA TYR A 191 -33.99 -22.90 3.17
C TYR A 191 -34.49 -21.60 2.51
N TRP A 192 -33.58 -20.74 2.09
CA TRP A 192 -33.92 -19.49 1.41
C TRP A 192 -34.48 -19.75 0.01
N LEU A 193 -33.98 -20.74 -0.72
CA LEU A 193 -34.51 -21.16 -2.02
C LEU A 193 -35.96 -21.67 -1.91
N ASP A 194 -36.30 -22.38 -0.84
CA ASP A 194 -37.69 -22.78 -0.60
C ASP A 194 -38.59 -21.60 -0.24
N ASN A 195 -38.05 -20.58 0.43
CA ASN A 195 -38.80 -19.35 0.72
C ASN A 195 -38.99 -18.47 -0.52
N SER A 196 -38.06 -18.46 -1.48
CA SER A 196 -38.19 -17.66 -2.71
C SER A 196 -39.38 -18.09 -3.55
N LYS A 197 -39.77 -19.38 -3.49
CA LYS A 197 -40.97 -19.92 -4.15
C LYS A 197 -42.26 -19.26 -3.69
N LYS A 198 -42.28 -18.68 -2.47
CA LYS A 198 -43.44 -17.99 -1.89
C LYS A 198 -43.56 -16.53 -2.34
N ILE A 199 -42.52 -15.96 -2.94
CA ILE A 199 -42.49 -14.56 -3.39
C ILE A 199 -43.27 -14.44 -4.69
N VAL A 200 -44.37 -13.71 -4.69
CA VAL A 200 -45.26 -13.58 -5.86
C VAL A 200 -44.63 -12.70 -6.95
N HIS A 201 -44.02 -11.57 -6.56
CA HIS A 201 -43.46 -10.61 -7.52
C HIS A 201 -42.17 -11.13 -8.15
N GLU A 202 -42.10 -11.11 -9.49
CA GLU A 202 -40.97 -11.66 -10.25
C GLU A 202 -39.65 -10.92 -9.95
N ASP A 203 -39.64 -9.59 -9.98
CA ASP A 203 -38.42 -8.82 -9.69
C ASP A 203 -37.90 -9.02 -8.27
N GLU A 204 -38.80 -9.09 -7.28
CA GLU A 204 -38.43 -9.37 -5.90
C GLU A 204 -37.85 -10.78 -5.78
N ARG A 205 -38.46 -11.77 -6.44
CA ARG A 205 -37.95 -13.15 -6.50
C ARG A 205 -36.57 -13.19 -7.16
N ASN A 206 -36.36 -12.47 -8.26
CA ASN A 206 -35.07 -12.41 -8.96
C ASN A 206 -33.98 -11.76 -8.11
N LEU A 207 -34.29 -10.67 -7.40
CA LEU A 207 -33.36 -10.04 -6.46
C LEU A 207 -33.02 -11.00 -5.32
N TYR A 208 -34.01 -11.72 -4.81
CA TYR A 208 -33.83 -12.72 -3.76
C TYR A 208 -32.93 -13.89 -4.20
N LEU A 209 -33.12 -14.39 -5.43
CA LEU A 209 -32.27 -15.43 -6.01
C LEU A 209 -30.83 -14.94 -6.24
N GLN A 210 -30.64 -13.67 -6.61
CA GLN A 210 -29.31 -13.06 -6.69
C GLN A 210 -28.62 -13.03 -5.32
N ASP A 211 -29.34 -12.66 -4.25
CA ASP A 211 -28.81 -12.67 -2.88
C ASP A 211 -28.45 -14.09 -2.40
N ILE A 212 -29.27 -15.10 -2.75
CA ILE A 212 -28.96 -16.51 -2.49
C ILE A 212 -27.72 -16.97 -3.26
N ASN A 213 -27.40 -16.37 -4.40
CA ASN A 213 -26.19 -16.69 -5.17
C ASN A 213 -24.94 -15.94 -4.70
N SER A 214 -25.00 -15.20 -3.59
CA SER A 214 -23.85 -14.51 -2.99
C SER A 214 -23.09 -15.41 -2.01
N ILE A 215 -21.78 -15.27 -1.85
CA ILE A 215 -21.03 -15.94 -0.77
C ILE A 215 -21.49 -15.47 0.63
N LEU A 216 -22.09 -14.29 0.78
CA LEU A 216 -22.45 -13.70 2.07
C LEU A 216 -23.90 -13.94 2.49
N VAL A 217 -24.35 -15.20 2.50
CA VAL A 217 -25.69 -15.58 2.96
C VAL A 217 -25.80 -15.52 4.50
N ASN A 218 -27.00 -15.23 4.99
CA ASN A 218 -27.31 -15.19 6.42
C ASN A 218 -27.85 -16.51 6.94
N PHE A 219 -27.62 -16.75 8.23
CA PHE A 219 -28.20 -17.87 8.97
C PHE A 219 -29.74 -17.71 9.04
N PRO A 220 -30.52 -18.76 8.73
CA PRO A 220 -31.97 -18.69 8.67
C PRO A 220 -32.59 -18.73 10.07
N VAL A 221 -32.59 -17.61 10.77
CA VAL A 221 -33.40 -17.42 11.99
C VAL A 221 -34.77 -16.84 11.64
N PRO A 222 -35.85 -17.18 12.37
CA PRO A 222 -37.20 -16.71 12.03
C PRO A 222 -37.42 -15.20 12.22
N SER A 223 -36.48 -14.50 12.86
CA SER A 223 -36.42 -13.03 12.90
C SER A 223 -35.66 -12.40 11.73
N ALA A 224 -34.96 -13.19 10.91
CA ALA A 224 -34.24 -12.70 9.75
C ALA A 224 -35.23 -12.38 8.63
N ILE A 225 -35.48 -11.10 8.44
CA ILE A 225 -36.29 -10.57 7.34
C ILE A 225 -35.41 -10.63 6.08
N ASN A 226 -35.50 -11.75 5.34
CA ASN A 226 -34.80 -12.06 4.08
C ASN A 226 -33.28 -12.33 4.22
N PRO A 227 -32.64 -13.04 3.26
CA PRO A 227 -31.19 -13.18 3.17
C PRO A 227 -30.51 -11.87 2.74
N LYS A 228 -31.12 -10.72 3.04
CA LYS A 228 -30.54 -9.40 2.80
C LYS A 228 -29.18 -9.41 3.46
N ALA A 229 -28.16 -9.46 2.62
CA ALA A 229 -26.78 -9.52 3.04
C ALA A 229 -26.45 -8.12 3.61
N GLY A 230 -26.84 -7.90 4.87
CA GLY A 230 -26.72 -6.62 5.57
C GLY A 230 -25.30 -6.42 6.07
N ARG A 231 -24.83 -5.16 6.03
CA ARG A 231 -23.54 -4.78 6.65
C ARG A 231 -23.48 -5.14 8.13
N GLU A 232 -24.61 -5.02 8.84
CA GLU A 232 -24.72 -5.35 10.26
C GLU A 232 -24.40 -6.81 10.56
N ALA A 233 -24.81 -7.75 9.68
CA ALA A 233 -24.51 -9.17 9.84
C ALA A 233 -23.01 -9.48 9.73
N ILE A 234 -22.29 -8.78 8.84
CA ILE A 234 -20.85 -8.93 8.68
C ILE A 234 -20.09 -8.29 9.84
N ASN A 235 -20.49 -7.10 10.28
CA ASN A 235 -19.89 -6.47 11.46
C ASN A 235 -19.98 -7.36 12.70
N ASN A 236 -21.12 -8.01 12.92
CA ASN A 236 -21.29 -8.97 14.02
C ASN A 236 -20.42 -10.22 13.82
N SER A 237 -20.24 -10.68 12.59
CA SER A 237 -19.37 -11.83 12.26
C SER A 237 -17.90 -11.54 12.56
N LEU A 238 -17.42 -10.38 12.11
CA LEU A 238 -16.06 -9.90 12.40
C LEU A 238 -15.85 -9.70 13.90
N ARG A 239 -16.85 -9.15 14.59
CA ARG A 239 -16.84 -9.02 16.05
C ARG A 239 -16.67 -10.38 16.71
N ASN A 240 -17.54 -11.34 16.41
CA ASN A 240 -17.48 -12.69 16.99
C ASN A 240 -16.15 -13.39 16.67
N PHE A 241 -15.65 -13.25 15.45
CA PHE A 241 -14.34 -13.77 15.06
C PHE A 241 -13.24 -13.19 15.94
N VAL A 242 -13.12 -11.87 16.00
CA VAL A 242 -12.07 -11.19 16.77
C VAL A 242 -12.15 -11.48 18.27
N TYR A 243 -13.35 -11.59 18.85
CA TYR A 243 -13.50 -12.03 20.24
C TYR A 243 -13.09 -13.49 20.45
N SER A 244 -13.30 -14.38 19.46
CA SER A 244 -12.81 -15.76 19.56
C SER A 244 -11.29 -15.87 19.44
N VAL A 245 -10.63 -14.95 18.72
CA VAL A 245 -9.16 -14.82 18.73
C VAL A 245 -8.66 -14.28 20.08
N GLY A 246 -9.35 -13.31 20.66
CA GLY A 246 -9.06 -12.82 22.02
C GLY A 246 -7.76 -12.03 22.16
N TYR A 247 -7.17 -11.55 21.06
CA TYR A 247 -5.94 -10.76 21.09
C TYR A 247 -6.16 -9.39 21.73
N LYS A 248 -5.36 -9.10 22.76
CA LYS A 248 -5.41 -7.84 23.52
C LYS A 248 -4.30 -6.90 23.06
N LEU A 249 -4.65 -5.64 22.82
CA LEU A 249 -3.73 -4.63 22.32
C LEU A 249 -2.58 -4.37 23.30
N THR A 250 -1.36 -4.37 22.77
CA THR A 250 -0.13 -3.97 23.45
C THR A 250 0.12 -2.45 23.33
N PRO A 251 1.00 -1.85 24.15
CA PRO A 251 1.41 -0.46 23.98
C PRO A 251 2.00 -0.16 22.59
N GLU A 252 2.73 -1.11 22.02
CA GLU A 252 3.33 -1.04 20.69
C GLU A 252 2.25 -0.97 19.61
N ASP A 253 1.22 -1.82 19.72
CA ASP A 253 0.09 -1.81 18.79
C ASP A 253 -0.66 -0.47 18.80
N ILE A 254 -0.77 0.17 19.96
CA ILE A 254 -1.41 1.48 20.10
C ILE A 254 -0.54 2.58 19.50
N LYS A 255 0.77 2.53 19.70
CA LYS A 255 1.72 3.47 19.10
C LYS A 255 1.62 3.41 17.57
N GLU A 256 1.64 2.21 17.00
CA GLU A 256 1.46 2.01 15.56
C GLU A 256 0.06 2.40 15.10
N PHE A 257 -0.99 2.05 15.85
CA PHE A 257 -2.36 2.46 15.53
C PHE A 257 -2.48 3.97 15.42
N ASN A 258 -1.93 4.71 16.38
CA ASN A 258 -1.96 6.17 16.40
C ASN A 258 -1.20 6.77 15.21
N LEU A 259 -0.05 6.19 14.86
CA LEU A 259 0.74 6.59 13.69
C LEU A 259 -0.03 6.39 12.37
N LEU A 260 -0.64 5.21 12.20
CA LEU A 260 -1.42 4.85 11.00
C LEU A 260 -2.77 5.57 10.95
N ASN A 261 -3.30 6.03 12.08
CA ASN A 261 -4.65 6.55 12.22
C ASN A 261 -4.71 7.90 12.96
N PRO A 262 -4.12 8.98 12.42
CA PRO A 262 -4.03 10.27 13.11
C PRO A 262 -5.41 10.85 13.49
N THR A 263 -6.43 10.69 12.62
CA THR A 263 -7.82 11.10 12.91
C THR A 263 -8.52 10.29 14.02
N ARG A 264 -7.85 9.27 14.54
CA ARG A 264 -8.33 8.34 15.57
C ARG A 264 -7.36 8.18 16.74
N HIS A 265 -6.44 9.12 16.90
CA HIS A 265 -5.49 9.14 18.01
C HIS A 265 -6.18 8.98 19.36
N SER A 266 -5.58 8.21 20.27
CA SER A 266 -6.02 7.98 21.66
C SER A 266 -7.44 7.41 21.82
N LYS A 267 -7.96 6.67 20.83
CA LYS A 267 -9.29 6.02 20.94
C LYS A 267 -9.27 4.60 21.48
N LEU A 268 -8.08 4.01 21.60
CA LEU A 268 -7.90 2.62 22.04
C LEU A 268 -7.07 2.60 23.30
N ASN A 269 -7.43 1.72 24.23
CA ASN A 269 -6.69 1.48 25.46
C ASN A 269 -5.94 0.14 25.41
N VAL A 270 -4.87 0.05 26.20
CA VAL A 270 -4.11 -1.20 26.37
C VAL A 270 -5.06 -2.27 26.95
N GLY A 271 -4.99 -3.49 26.41
CA GLY A 271 -5.84 -4.59 26.86
C GLY A 271 -7.21 -4.68 26.16
N GLU A 272 -7.61 -3.68 25.37
CA GLU A 272 -8.82 -3.75 24.55
C GLU A 272 -8.62 -4.64 23.32
N ILE A 273 -9.73 -5.08 22.71
CA ILE A 273 -9.73 -5.87 21.49
C ILE A 273 -10.14 -4.96 20.32
N LEU A 274 -9.29 -4.87 19.30
CA LEU A 274 -9.55 -4.03 18.12
C LEU A 274 -10.53 -4.71 17.16
N ILE A 275 -11.74 -4.18 17.02
CA ILE A 275 -12.75 -4.71 16.09
C ILE A 275 -12.64 -3.98 14.74
N PRO A 276 -12.24 -4.67 13.65
CA PRO A 276 -12.16 -4.06 12.33
C PRO A 276 -13.56 -3.94 11.70
N HIS A 277 -13.76 -2.87 10.94
CA HIS A 277 -14.90 -2.74 10.04
C HIS A 277 -14.50 -3.25 8.64
N PRO A 278 -15.41 -3.72 7.78
CA PRO A 278 -15.14 -4.11 6.40
C PRO A 278 -14.16 -3.23 5.61
N HIS A 279 -14.31 -1.90 5.69
CA HIS A 279 -13.43 -0.98 4.96
C HIS A 279 -12.03 -0.88 5.56
N SER A 280 -11.82 -1.32 6.80
CA SER A 280 -10.51 -1.36 7.46
C SER A 280 -9.56 -2.31 6.74
N PHE A 281 -10.04 -3.46 6.25
CA PHE A 281 -9.23 -4.40 5.47
C PHE A 281 -8.71 -3.77 4.18
N ARG A 282 -9.59 -3.09 3.43
CA ARG A 282 -9.20 -2.38 2.20
C ARG A 282 -8.17 -1.30 2.46
N ARG A 283 -8.29 -0.53 3.56
CA ARG A 283 -7.28 0.46 3.92
C ARG A 283 -5.96 -0.19 4.33
N THR A 284 -6.02 -1.21 5.18
CA THR A 284 -4.85 -1.96 5.65
C THR A 284 -4.08 -2.56 4.47
N PHE A 285 -4.78 -3.16 3.50
CA PHE A 285 -4.20 -3.67 2.26
C PHE A 285 -3.41 -2.59 1.50
N ALA A 286 -3.98 -1.39 1.34
CA ALA A 286 -3.30 -0.28 0.67
C ALA A 286 -2.08 0.21 1.46
N VAL A 287 -2.21 0.36 2.78
CA VAL A 287 -1.13 0.84 3.65
C VAL A 287 0.05 -0.12 3.61
N TYR A 288 -0.18 -1.43 3.74
CA TYR A 288 0.91 -2.41 3.81
C TYR A 288 1.62 -2.58 2.48
N LEU A 289 0.88 -2.60 1.36
CA LEU A 289 1.51 -2.71 0.05
C LEU A 289 2.40 -1.50 -0.27
N VAL A 290 2.02 -0.29 0.16
CA VAL A 290 2.86 0.90 -0.01
C VAL A 290 3.99 0.96 1.01
N ARG A 291 3.71 0.71 2.30
CA ARG A 291 4.69 0.73 3.40
C ARG A 291 5.86 -0.21 3.12
N ASN A 292 5.56 -1.41 2.63
CA ASN A 292 6.54 -2.45 2.34
C ASN A 292 7.03 -2.45 0.88
N LYS A 293 6.70 -1.42 0.09
CA LYS A 293 7.10 -1.28 -1.32
C LYS A 293 6.76 -2.50 -2.20
N LEU A 294 5.69 -3.22 -1.87
CA LEU A 294 5.24 -4.42 -2.60
C LEU A 294 4.38 -4.08 -3.83
N ALA A 295 3.81 -2.87 -3.88
CA ALA A 295 3.04 -2.40 -5.03
C ALA A 295 3.14 -0.88 -5.20
N SER A 296 2.98 -0.41 -6.44
CA SER A 296 2.86 1.01 -6.73
C SER A 296 1.42 1.53 -6.49
N LEU A 297 1.27 2.84 -6.40
CA LEU A 297 -0.06 3.47 -6.35
C LEU A 297 -0.90 3.19 -7.61
N LEU A 298 -0.25 2.95 -8.76
CA LEU A 298 -0.94 2.59 -10.00
C LEU A 298 -1.51 1.17 -9.89
N ASP A 299 -0.73 0.21 -9.37
CA ASP A 299 -1.19 -1.16 -9.14
C ASP A 299 -2.39 -1.19 -8.20
N LEU A 300 -2.31 -0.43 -7.09
CA LEU A 300 -3.42 -0.27 -6.17
C LEU A 300 -4.64 0.39 -6.81
N LYS A 301 -4.46 1.40 -7.67
CA LYS A 301 -5.56 2.01 -8.44
C LYS A 301 -6.26 0.97 -9.32
N TYR A 302 -5.49 0.09 -9.98
CA TYR A 302 -6.02 -1.00 -10.78
C TYR A 302 -6.70 -2.08 -9.94
N GLN A 303 -6.12 -2.48 -8.80
CA GLN A 303 -6.74 -3.44 -7.88
C GLN A 303 -8.07 -2.91 -7.34
N PHE A 304 -8.13 -1.63 -6.99
CA PHE A 304 -9.29 -0.98 -6.40
C PHE A 304 -10.33 -0.44 -7.39
N LYS A 305 -10.03 -0.48 -8.69
CA LYS A 305 -10.85 0.11 -9.75
C LYS A 305 -11.15 1.60 -9.48
N HIS A 306 -10.17 2.31 -8.93
CA HIS A 306 -10.32 3.75 -8.65
C HIS A 306 -10.22 4.57 -9.94
N MET A 307 -11.08 5.58 -10.05
CA MET A 307 -11.10 6.48 -11.20
C MET A 307 -9.83 7.34 -11.24
N ASN A 308 -9.41 7.87 -10.09
CA ASN A 308 -8.23 8.72 -9.97
C ASN A 308 -7.20 8.16 -8.96
N ILE A 309 -5.96 8.61 -9.08
CA ILE A 309 -4.87 8.20 -8.17
C ILE A 309 -5.02 8.84 -6.78
N ALA A 310 -5.61 10.03 -6.69
CA ALA A 310 -5.85 10.73 -5.43
C ALA A 310 -6.73 9.92 -4.47
N MET A 311 -7.75 9.21 -4.98
CA MET A 311 -8.54 8.29 -4.18
C MET A 311 -7.69 7.15 -3.63
N THR A 312 -6.77 6.59 -4.41
CA THR A 312 -5.86 5.54 -3.94
C THR A 312 -4.89 6.07 -2.88
N LEU A 313 -4.33 7.25 -3.12
CA LEU A 313 -3.44 7.93 -2.17
C LEU A 313 -4.12 8.17 -0.82
N TRP A 314 -5.43 8.48 -0.84
CA TRP A 314 -6.21 8.57 0.39
C TRP A 314 -6.21 7.25 1.17
N TYR A 315 -6.32 6.08 0.53
CA TYR A 315 -6.27 4.80 1.26
C TYR A 315 -4.87 4.48 1.80
N SER A 316 -3.81 4.84 1.09
CA SER A 316 -2.41 4.60 1.53
C SER A 316 -1.85 5.69 2.45
N ASN A 317 -2.68 6.61 2.95
CA ASN A 317 -2.23 7.68 3.83
C ASN A 317 -1.54 7.11 5.07
N GLN A 318 -0.44 7.76 5.51
CA GLN A 318 0.49 7.32 6.55
C GLN A 318 1.41 6.12 6.23
N ALA A 319 1.27 5.47 5.07
CA ALA A 319 2.13 4.33 4.73
C ALA A 319 3.60 4.72 4.53
N SER A 320 3.87 5.86 3.85
CA SER A 320 5.24 6.35 3.63
C SER A 320 5.91 6.81 4.93
N VAL A 321 5.15 7.44 5.82
CA VAL A 321 5.64 7.87 7.14
C VAL A 321 5.98 6.64 7.99
N ALA A 322 5.12 5.62 7.99
CA ALA A 322 5.41 4.37 8.68
C ALA A 322 6.67 3.69 8.15
N SER A 323 6.80 3.56 6.83
CA SER A 323 7.99 2.98 6.17
C SER A 323 9.28 3.71 6.54
N TYR A 324 9.24 5.05 6.59
CA TYR A 324 10.38 5.85 7.01
C TYR A 324 10.74 5.63 8.49
N LEU A 325 9.74 5.54 9.37
CA LEU A 325 9.98 5.26 10.79
C LEU A 325 10.52 3.85 11.03
N ASP A 326 10.05 2.85 10.27
CA ASP A 326 10.60 1.49 10.34
C ASP A 326 12.09 1.48 10.01
N MET A 327 12.45 2.16 8.90
CA MET A 327 13.84 2.33 8.49
C MET A 327 14.69 3.07 9.54
N MET A 328 14.12 4.07 10.23
CA MET A 328 14.81 4.81 11.30
C MET A 328 14.97 4.01 12.59
N MET A 329 14.06 3.05 12.86
CA MET A 329 14.13 2.19 14.04
C MET A 329 15.08 1.01 13.87
N ASP A 330 15.35 0.59 12.63
CA ASP A 330 16.29 -0.50 12.34
C ASP A 330 17.75 -0.01 12.38
N ALA A 331 18.37 -0.16 13.55
CA ALA A 331 19.76 0.25 13.77
C ALA A 331 20.76 -0.53 12.90
N SER A 332 20.49 -1.81 12.61
CA SER A 332 21.33 -2.62 11.72
C SER A 332 21.30 -2.10 10.29
N LEU A 333 20.11 -1.83 9.75
CA LEU A 333 19.94 -1.29 8.41
C LEU A 333 20.57 0.11 8.29
N GLN A 334 20.41 0.96 9.31
CA GLN A 334 21.08 2.27 9.34
C GLN A 334 22.61 2.14 9.31
N ALA A 335 23.16 1.19 10.07
CA ALA A 335 24.59 0.92 10.08
C ALA A 335 25.07 0.45 8.70
N GLU A 336 24.36 -0.49 8.06
CA GLU A 336 24.68 -0.96 6.70
C GLU A 336 24.65 0.19 5.68
N ILE A 337 23.59 1.01 5.67
CA ILE A 337 23.48 2.16 4.77
C ILE A 337 24.61 3.16 4.99
N SER A 338 24.95 3.44 6.26
CA SER A 338 26.05 4.36 6.58
C SER A 338 27.41 3.83 6.12
N CYS A 339 27.63 2.52 6.24
CA CYS A 339 28.85 1.84 5.81
C CYS A 339 28.97 1.88 4.28
N GLU A 340 27.92 1.48 3.55
CA GLU A 340 27.90 1.50 2.09
C GLU A 340 28.01 2.92 1.53
N SER A 341 27.33 3.90 2.14
CA SER A 341 27.47 5.30 1.77
C SER A 341 28.90 5.78 1.96
N THR A 342 29.55 5.44 3.07
CA THR A 342 30.95 5.81 3.33
C THR A 342 31.89 5.16 2.32
N ALA A 343 31.69 3.87 2.01
CA ALA A 343 32.49 3.15 1.02
C ALA A 343 32.34 3.77 -0.37
N TYR A 344 31.11 3.98 -0.84
CA TYR A 344 30.82 4.63 -2.12
C TYR A 344 31.44 6.04 -2.22
N MET A 345 31.29 6.86 -1.17
CA MET A 345 31.87 8.20 -1.13
C MET A 345 33.40 8.14 -1.18
N THR A 346 34.00 7.21 -0.44
CA THR A 346 35.45 7.02 -0.40
C THR A 346 36.00 6.62 -1.75
N ASP A 347 35.38 5.63 -2.41
CA ASP A 347 35.83 5.14 -3.71
C ASP A 347 35.65 6.19 -4.81
N THR A 348 34.52 6.90 -4.80
CA THR A 348 34.25 8.00 -5.74
C THR A 348 35.24 9.15 -5.55
N LEU A 349 35.51 9.56 -4.30
CA LEU A 349 36.49 10.60 -4.00
C LEU A 349 37.90 10.15 -4.33
N TYR A 350 38.27 8.89 -4.04
CA TYR A 350 39.58 8.34 -4.39
C TYR A 350 39.82 8.39 -5.90
N TYR A 351 38.83 7.97 -6.69
CA TYR A 351 38.86 8.11 -8.15
C TYR A 351 39.01 9.59 -8.56
N ILE A 352 38.18 10.49 -8.03
CA ILE A 352 38.22 11.93 -8.33
C ILE A 352 39.51 12.60 -7.86
N TYR A 353 40.19 12.13 -6.82
CA TYR A 353 41.42 12.73 -6.31
C TYR A 353 42.70 12.13 -6.88
N ASN A 354 42.69 10.88 -7.33
CA ASN A 354 43.91 10.19 -7.79
C ASN A 354 43.84 9.67 -9.24
N GLU A 355 42.73 9.07 -9.66
CA GLU A 355 42.69 8.25 -10.90
C GLU A 355 42.08 8.97 -12.10
N ALA A 356 41.14 9.89 -11.89
CA ALA A 356 40.41 10.55 -12.97
C ALA A 356 41.35 11.32 -13.92
N GLU A 357 41.40 10.95 -15.20
CA GLU A 357 42.28 11.58 -16.21
C GLU A 357 41.96 13.06 -16.42
N THR A 358 40.67 13.39 -16.49
CA THR A 358 40.15 14.73 -16.74
C THR A 358 38.95 14.98 -15.82
N LEU A 359 38.83 16.21 -15.35
CA LEU A 359 37.74 16.66 -14.48
C LEU A 359 37.24 18.01 -14.97
N ALA A 360 35.93 18.12 -15.15
CA ALA A 360 35.27 19.36 -15.50
C ALA A 360 34.54 19.97 -14.28
N GLY A 361 34.17 21.24 -14.39
CA GLY A 361 33.56 22.03 -13.33
C GLY A 361 34.59 22.79 -12.47
N PRO A 362 34.14 23.80 -11.71
CA PRO A 362 35.06 24.69 -10.98
C PRO A 362 35.89 23.93 -9.93
N GLU A 363 35.26 23.04 -9.18
CA GLU A 363 35.94 22.21 -8.19
C GLU A 363 36.84 21.15 -8.84
N GLY A 364 36.41 20.57 -9.98
CA GLY A 364 37.23 19.63 -10.74
C GLY A 364 38.56 20.26 -11.19
N LYS A 365 38.52 21.51 -11.67
CA LYS A 365 39.72 22.28 -12.03
C LYS A 365 40.61 22.58 -10.82
N ARG A 366 40.02 22.88 -9.66
CA ARG A 366 40.75 23.08 -8.40
C ARG A 366 41.47 21.80 -7.96
N ILE A 367 40.82 20.64 -8.10
CA ILE A 367 41.43 19.34 -7.76
C ILE A 367 42.58 19.03 -8.72
N LEU A 368 42.40 19.25 -10.04
CA LEU A 368 43.48 19.05 -11.02
C LEU A 368 44.69 19.96 -10.76
N SER A 369 44.47 21.23 -10.38
CA SER A 369 45.58 22.13 -10.06
C SER A 369 46.31 21.73 -8.78
N LEU A 370 45.59 21.20 -7.78
CA LEU A 370 46.20 20.63 -6.58
C LEU A 370 47.05 19.40 -6.88
N ARG A 371 46.58 18.49 -7.74
CA ARG A 371 47.35 17.33 -8.20
C ARG A 371 48.63 17.74 -8.91
N ALA A 372 48.57 18.74 -9.80
CA ALA A 372 49.74 19.22 -10.54
C ALA A 372 50.84 19.79 -9.63
N ASN A 373 50.45 20.33 -8.47
CA ASN A 373 51.38 20.88 -7.48
C ASN A 373 51.93 19.81 -6.51
N ALA A 374 51.34 18.63 -6.46
CA ALA A 374 51.79 17.53 -5.61
C ALA A 374 52.96 16.78 -6.27
N LYS A 375 53.98 16.43 -5.48
CA LYS A 375 55.14 15.65 -5.95
C LYS A 375 54.91 14.14 -5.92
N SER A 376 53.80 13.67 -5.35
CA SER A 376 53.46 12.26 -5.16
C SER A 376 52.52 11.75 -6.26
N THR A 377 52.58 10.44 -6.55
CA THR A 377 51.67 9.75 -7.47
C THR A 377 50.26 9.57 -6.89
N ILE A 378 50.13 9.52 -5.56
CA ILE A 378 48.86 9.52 -4.84
C ILE A 378 48.75 10.84 -4.09
N TYR A 379 47.66 11.56 -4.31
CA TYR A 379 47.36 12.84 -3.68
C TYR A 379 46.72 12.65 -2.29
N LEU A 380 45.75 11.73 -2.19
CA LEU A 380 45.10 11.36 -0.92
C LEU A 380 44.95 9.84 -0.83
N SER A 381 45.33 9.25 0.30
CA SER A 381 45.15 7.82 0.52
C SER A 381 43.67 7.47 0.77
N ARG A 382 43.29 6.22 0.50
CA ARG A 382 41.91 5.75 0.70
C ARG A 382 41.49 5.84 2.17
N ASP A 383 42.40 5.51 3.09
CA ASP A 383 42.13 5.55 4.54
C ASP A 383 41.94 6.98 5.05
N GLU A 384 42.73 7.95 4.57
CA GLU A 384 42.56 9.37 4.90
C GLU A 384 41.23 9.93 4.38
N ILE A 385 40.83 9.55 3.16
CA ILE A 385 39.54 9.95 2.59
C ILE A 385 38.41 9.34 3.43
N ALA A 386 38.48 8.05 3.75
CA ALA A 386 37.47 7.38 4.56
C ALA A 386 37.30 8.05 5.93
N GLN A 387 38.40 8.37 6.61
CA GLN A 387 38.35 9.09 7.87
C GLN A 387 37.74 10.48 7.73
N GLN A 388 38.12 11.25 6.69
CA GLN A 388 37.57 12.59 6.46
C GLN A 388 36.08 12.57 6.07
N VAL A 389 35.61 11.52 5.40
CA VAL A 389 34.19 11.30 5.10
C VAL A 389 33.41 10.97 6.38
N GLN A 390 33.94 10.08 7.22
CA GLN A 390 33.32 9.73 8.52
C GLN A 390 33.24 10.94 9.46
N GLU A 391 34.26 11.79 9.47
CA GLU A 391 34.29 13.05 10.23
C GLU A 391 33.44 14.16 9.58
N GLY A 392 32.86 13.94 8.40
CA GLY A 392 32.02 14.89 7.68
C GLY A 392 32.75 16.07 7.04
N ARG A 393 34.10 16.01 6.94
CA ARG A 393 34.92 17.07 6.32
C ARG A 393 34.90 17.00 4.79
N LEU A 394 34.84 15.78 4.25
CA LEU A 394 34.64 15.52 2.83
C LEU A 394 33.26 14.92 2.59
N SER A 395 32.58 15.42 1.57
CA SER A 395 31.31 14.88 1.11
C SER A 395 31.35 14.78 -0.41
N ILE A 396 30.73 13.75 -0.97
CA ILE A 396 30.47 13.65 -2.40
C ILE A 396 29.07 13.05 -2.58
N ILE A 397 28.25 13.66 -3.42
CA ILE A 397 26.97 13.10 -3.85
C ILE A 397 26.85 13.19 -5.35
N GLU A 398 26.38 12.11 -5.96
CA GLU A 398 26.07 12.08 -7.37
C GLU A 398 24.72 12.75 -7.67
N HIS A 399 24.75 13.71 -8.59
CA HIS A 399 23.61 14.33 -9.22
C HIS A 399 23.51 13.90 -10.69
N PRO A 400 22.33 14.04 -11.33
CA PRO A 400 22.19 13.77 -12.76
C PRO A 400 23.19 14.56 -13.64
N THR A 401 23.63 15.74 -13.19
CA THR A 401 24.50 16.65 -13.94
C THR A 401 25.98 16.62 -13.54
N GLY A 402 26.38 15.75 -12.61
CA GLY A 402 27.74 15.66 -12.07
C GLY A 402 27.78 15.25 -10.59
N HIS A 403 28.92 15.41 -9.93
CA HIS A 403 29.08 15.20 -8.49
C HIS A 403 29.19 16.53 -7.74
N CYS A 404 28.62 16.59 -6.53
CA CYS A 404 28.65 17.75 -5.63
C CYS A 404 29.50 17.45 -4.41
N THR A 405 30.51 18.30 -4.14
CA THR A 405 31.39 18.15 -2.97
C THR A 405 30.92 18.92 -1.73
N ASN A 406 29.81 19.67 -1.82
CA ASN A 406 29.36 20.53 -0.72
C ASN A 406 28.64 19.70 0.38
N PRO A 407 29.15 19.70 1.63
CA PRO A 407 28.50 19.00 2.74
C PRO A 407 27.25 19.72 3.26
N SER A 408 27.14 21.04 3.07
CA SER A 408 26.10 21.90 3.67
C SER A 408 25.07 22.41 2.66
N CYS A 409 25.01 21.83 1.45
CA CYS A 409 24.04 22.21 0.43
C CYS A 409 22.73 21.44 0.59
N ASP A 410 21.59 22.11 0.44
CA ASP A 410 20.26 21.48 0.37
C ASP A 410 20.07 20.58 -0.87
N ARG A 411 21.00 20.66 -1.84
CA ARG A 411 21.11 19.79 -3.03
C ARG A 411 19.89 19.82 -3.97
N ILE A 412 18.97 20.76 -3.81
CA ILE A 412 17.89 21.04 -4.76
C ILE A 412 18.42 22.01 -5.84
N CYS A 413 19.34 21.55 -6.70
CA CYS A 413 19.94 22.40 -7.73
C CYS A 413 20.34 21.62 -9.00
N ASP A 414 20.31 22.29 -10.15
CA ASP A 414 20.72 21.71 -11.46
C ASP A 414 22.25 21.77 -11.68
N MET A 415 22.98 22.33 -10.69
CA MET A 415 24.44 22.50 -10.61
C MET A 415 25.12 23.24 -11.78
N THR A 416 24.36 23.88 -12.66
CA THR A 416 24.85 24.58 -13.86
C THR A 416 25.97 25.59 -13.58
N ILE A 417 25.89 26.28 -12.43
CA ILE A 417 26.83 27.36 -12.01
C ILE A 417 27.46 27.06 -10.64
N CYS A 418 27.34 25.83 -10.14
CA CYS A 418 27.80 25.49 -8.79
C CYS A 418 29.33 25.44 -8.71
N GLN A 419 29.92 26.11 -7.71
CA GLN A 419 31.38 26.09 -7.47
C GLN A 419 31.87 24.71 -7.04
N TYR A 420 31.06 23.96 -6.29
CA TYR A 420 31.38 22.63 -5.77
C TYR A 420 31.09 21.49 -6.77
N LYS A 421 30.87 21.82 -8.05
CA LYS A 421 30.60 20.85 -9.11
C LYS A 421 31.89 20.22 -9.62
N VAL A 422 31.89 18.89 -9.65
CA VAL A 422 32.89 18.07 -10.32
C VAL A 422 32.18 17.17 -11.33
N VAL A 423 32.69 17.07 -12.55
CA VAL A 423 32.19 16.10 -13.53
C VAL A 423 33.34 15.22 -13.99
N THR A 424 33.13 13.90 -13.94
CA THR A 424 34.05 12.89 -14.45
C THR A 424 33.81 12.65 -15.94
N LYS A 425 34.81 12.12 -16.64
CA LYS A 425 34.70 11.80 -18.08
C LYS A 425 33.54 10.86 -18.38
N GLU A 426 33.35 9.84 -17.55
CA GLU A 426 32.24 8.88 -17.65
C GLU A 426 30.88 9.59 -17.57
N LYS A 427 30.71 10.49 -16.60
CA LYS A 427 29.49 11.27 -16.46
C LYS A 427 29.28 12.25 -17.61
N ALA A 428 30.36 12.84 -18.15
CA ALA A 428 30.27 13.70 -19.32
C ALA A 428 29.71 12.96 -20.56
N ILE A 429 30.07 11.69 -20.76
CA ILE A 429 29.51 10.85 -21.83
C ILE A 429 28.01 10.58 -21.60
N GLU A 430 27.57 10.37 -20.36
CA GLU A 430 26.13 10.25 -20.07
C GLU A 430 25.37 11.54 -20.38
N LEU A 431 25.98 12.69 -20.10
CA LEU A 431 25.39 14.01 -20.36
C LEU A 431 25.22 14.31 -21.85
N GLU A 432 26.05 13.73 -22.73
CA GLU A 432 25.86 13.82 -24.17
C GLU A 432 24.47 13.30 -24.60
N LYS A 433 24.06 12.13 -24.07
CA LYS A 433 22.72 11.58 -24.34
C LYS A 433 21.60 12.46 -23.79
N MET A 434 21.83 13.09 -22.64
CA MET A 434 20.88 14.04 -22.04
C MET A 434 20.75 15.29 -22.90
N ARG A 435 21.86 15.82 -23.41
CA ARG A 435 21.92 16.96 -24.32
C ARG A 435 21.10 16.71 -25.58
N ASP A 436 21.24 15.56 -26.23
CA ASP A 436 20.48 15.25 -27.45
C ASP A 436 18.96 15.19 -27.19
N ARG A 437 18.56 14.67 -26.02
CA ARG A 437 17.15 14.68 -25.58
C ARG A 437 16.65 16.10 -25.34
N LEU A 438 17.47 16.98 -24.75
CA LEU A 438 17.14 18.39 -24.53
C LEU A 438 17.01 19.14 -25.85
N ILE A 439 17.91 18.91 -26.82
CA ILE A 439 17.83 19.47 -28.17
C ILE A 439 16.53 19.04 -28.84
N THR A 440 16.19 17.75 -28.78
CA THR A 440 14.94 17.23 -29.37
C THR A 440 13.69 17.85 -28.72
N LYS A 441 13.71 18.10 -27.41
CA LYS A 441 12.62 18.78 -26.71
C LYS A 441 12.51 20.25 -27.13
N TYR A 442 13.66 20.93 -27.21
CA TYR A 442 13.73 22.32 -27.65
C TYR A 442 13.17 22.48 -29.07
N THR A 443 13.66 21.68 -30.03
CA THR A 443 13.23 21.78 -31.44
C THR A 443 11.74 21.50 -31.61
N LYS A 444 11.21 20.47 -30.95
CA LYS A 444 9.76 20.17 -31.00
C LYS A 444 8.90 21.29 -30.41
N MET A 445 9.37 21.94 -29.34
CA MET A 445 8.64 23.06 -28.74
C MET A 445 8.69 24.32 -29.60
N ASP A 446 9.83 24.58 -30.23
CA ASP A 446 10.04 25.69 -31.17
C ASP A 446 9.18 25.51 -32.43
N GLU A 447 9.20 24.32 -33.04
CA GLU A 447 8.33 23.94 -34.18
C GLU A 447 6.85 24.08 -33.84
N ALA A 448 6.45 23.68 -32.63
CA ALA A 448 5.07 23.80 -32.15
C ALA A 448 4.69 25.22 -31.72
N LYS A 449 5.61 26.20 -31.80
CA LYS A 449 5.41 27.61 -31.42
C LYS A 449 4.79 27.77 -30.03
N VAL A 450 5.21 26.94 -29.08
CA VAL A 450 4.70 27.01 -27.70
C VAL A 450 5.23 28.28 -27.04
N ASN A 451 4.33 29.20 -26.68
CA ASN A 451 4.69 30.49 -26.08
C ASN A 451 5.07 30.35 -24.59
N GLN A 452 6.21 29.70 -24.31
CA GLN A 452 6.78 29.55 -22.97
C GLN A 452 8.29 29.85 -22.98
N PRO A 453 8.68 31.14 -23.05
CA PRO A 453 10.08 31.54 -23.20
C PRO A 453 10.98 31.09 -22.04
N ASN A 454 10.44 31.03 -20.82
CA ASN A 454 11.19 30.56 -19.64
C ASN A 454 11.65 29.09 -19.75
N ILE A 455 10.87 28.24 -20.41
CA ILE A 455 11.21 26.81 -20.57
C ILE A 455 12.25 26.65 -21.67
N LEU A 456 12.08 27.35 -22.79
CA LEU A 456 13.03 27.33 -23.91
C LEU A 456 14.40 27.88 -23.50
N SER A 457 14.43 29.00 -22.78
CA SER A 457 15.67 29.56 -22.23
C SER A 457 16.33 28.60 -21.23
N LYS A 458 15.56 27.96 -20.33
CA LYS A 458 16.08 26.92 -19.43
C LYS A 458 16.77 25.79 -20.21
N PHE A 459 16.10 25.20 -21.20
CA PHE A 459 16.71 24.13 -22.02
C PHE A 459 17.96 24.59 -22.74
N TYR A 460 17.97 25.81 -23.28
CA TYR A 460 19.15 26.35 -23.94
C TYR A 460 20.34 26.47 -22.99
N PHE A 461 20.15 27.05 -21.79
CA PHE A 461 21.23 27.20 -20.82
C PHE A 461 21.74 25.85 -20.29
N GLU A 462 20.86 24.86 -20.12
CA GLU A 462 21.26 23.49 -19.79
C GLU A 462 22.10 22.85 -20.91
N ILE A 463 21.67 22.96 -22.17
CA ILE A 463 22.44 22.48 -23.32
C ILE A 463 23.83 23.13 -23.33
N ARG A 464 23.90 24.45 -23.20
CA ARG A 464 25.18 25.19 -23.16
C ARG A 464 26.07 24.77 -22.00
N SER A 465 25.49 24.49 -20.83
CA SER A 465 26.26 24.01 -19.69
C SER A 465 26.82 22.62 -19.92
N ILE A 466 26.12 21.73 -20.63
CA ILE A 466 26.64 20.41 -20.98
C ILE A 466 27.74 20.54 -22.02
N GLU A 467 27.54 21.38 -23.06
CA GLU A 467 28.56 21.66 -24.07
C GLU A 467 29.88 22.15 -23.45
N LYS A 468 29.81 23.05 -22.47
CA LYS A 468 31.00 23.51 -21.73
C LYS A 468 31.73 22.36 -21.00
N VAL A 469 30.99 21.40 -20.44
CA VAL A 469 31.58 20.23 -19.79
C VAL A 469 32.25 19.32 -20.82
N LEU A 470 31.64 19.11 -21.98
CA LEU A 470 32.21 18.33 -23.08
C LEU A 470 33.51 18.97 -23.61
N ASP A 471 33.52 20.30 -23.77
CA ASP A 471 34.71 21.08 -24.11
C ASP A 471 35.84 20.85 -23.09
N GLU A 472 35.54 20.92 -21.79
CA GLU A 472 36.52 20.73 -20.71
C GLU A 472 37.12 19.31 -20.67
N HIS A 473 36.40 18.30 -21.18
CA HIS A 473 36.89 16.94 -21.35
C HIS A 473 37.48 16.64 -22.74
N ASN A 474 37.52 17.62 -23.66
CA ASN A 474 37.90 17.46 -25.06
C ASN A 474 37.11 16.36 -25.79
N LEU A 475 35.81 16.23 -25.49
CA LEU A 475 34.92 15.28 -26.16
C LEU A 475 34.33 15.91 -27.42
N PRO A 476 34.28 15.20 -28.56
CA PRO A 476 33.73 15.74 -29.80
C PRO A 476 32.21 15.86 -29.74
N TYR A 477 31.66 17.02 -30.11
CA TYR A 477 30.22 17.21 -30.27
C TYR A 477 29.90 18.30 -31.30
N VAL A 478 28.67 18.32 -31.82
CA VAL A 478 28.20 19.35 -32.76
C VAL A 478 27.52 20.47 -32.00
N LYS A 479 28.10 21.67 -31.96
CA LYS A 479 27.57 22.82 -31.21
C LYS A 479 26.14 23.18 -31.61
N PHE A 480 25.26 23.30 -30.61
CA PHE A 480 23.87 23.71 -30.81
C PHE A 480 23.79 25.23 -31.04
N SER A 481 23.08 25.62 -32.10
CA SER A 481 22.80 27.02 -32.46
C SER A 481 21.29 27.22 -32.55
N ALA A 482 20.76 28.06 -31.66
CA ALA A 482 19.38 28.54 -31.69
C ALA A 482 19.39 30.04 -31.41
N ASP A 483 18.48 30.79 -32.05
CA ASP A 483 18.36 32.24 -31.88
C ASP A 483 17.43 32.55 -30.71
N ILE A 484 17.94 33.23 -29.68
CA ILE A 484 17.25 33.47 -28.39
C ILE A 484 16.82 34.93 -28.29
N SER A 485 17.09 35.72 -29.32
CA SER A 485 16.69 37.13 -29.38
C SER A 485 15.18 37.33 -29.23
N VAL A 486 14.37 36.28 -29.42
CA VAL A 486 12.91 36.26 -29.27
C VAL A 486 12.46 35.80 -27.86
N THR A 487 13.34 35.24 -27.04
CA THR A 487 12.98 34.46 -25.83
C THR A 487 13.34 35.15 -24.50
N LEU A 488 13.99 36.31 -24.54
CA LEU A 488 14.42 37.10 -23.37
C LEU A 488 13.56 38.35 -23.10
N LEU A 489 12.40 38.47 -23.77
CA LEU A 489 11.38 39.49 -23.49
C LEU A 489 10.32 39.00 -22.52
#